data_AF-A0A4R7JL31-F1
#
_entry.id   AF-A0A4R7JL31-F1
#
_cell.length_a   1.000
_cell.length_b   1.000
_cell.length_c   1.000
_cell.angle_alpha   90.00
_cell.angle_beta   90.00
_cell.angle_gamma   90.00
#
_symmetry.space_group_name_H-M   'P 1'
#
loop_
_entity.id
_entity.type
_entity.pdbx_description
1 polymer ?
#
loop_
_entity_poly.entity_id
_entity_poly.type
_entity_poly.pdbx_seq_one_letter_code
_entity_poly.pdbx_strand_id
1 'polypeptide(L)'
;MINMPLHILFALIGLGAIASSMLGALLLRLTLTRRLKKKLKATGDYWHSGTIDFDFINTIIFAWACATTWVQRLKRFQLLYPGLDVRSFAKWYEKVAAYGAIYGLMVAFLIAPFFYLFEP
;
A
#
# COMPACT_ATOMS: atom_id res chain seq x y z
N MET A 1 -17.72 28.17 16.24
CA MET A 1 -17.62 26.71 16.00
C MET A 1 -18.50 26.40 14.81
N ILE A 2 -17.95 25.78 13.77
CA ILE A 2 -18.74 25.38 12.59
C ILE A 2 -19.59 24.18 13.02
N ASN A 3 -20.92 24.32 13.01
CA ASN A 3 -21.87 23.22 13.24
C ASN A 3 -21.89 22.31 12.01
N MET A 4 -20.80 21.58 11.77
CA MET A 4 -20.75 20.57 10.73
C MET A 4 -21.46 19.30 11.22
N PRO A 5 -22.42 18.75 10.46
CA PRO A 5 -23.02 17.47 10.77
C PRO A 5 -21.96 16.37 10.84
N LEU A 6 -22.13 15.45 11.78
CA LEU A 6 -21.17 14.38 12.04
C LEU A 6 -20.93 13.49 10.82
N HIS A 7 -21.96 13.25 10.00
CA HIS A 7 -21.86 12.49 8.76
C HIS A 7 -20.95 13.18 7.71
N ILE A 8 -20.95 14.52 7.64
CA ILE A 8 -20.07 15.27 6.73
C ILE A 8 -18.62 15.17 7.19
N LEU A 9 -18.37 15.25 8.50
CA LEU A 9 -17.05 15.07 9.07
C LEU A 9 -16.50 13.66 8.76
N PHE A 10 -17.30 12.61 8.99
CA PHE A 10 -16.91 11.24 8.64
C PHE A 10 -16.69 11.06 7.13
N ALA A 11 -17.47 11.72 6.28
CA ALA A 11 -17.25 11.70 4.83
C ALA A 11 -15.94 12.34 4.40
N LEU A 12 -15.59 13.49 4.98
CA LEU A 12 -14.31 14.12 4.69
C LEU A 12 -13.13 13.25 5.15
N ILE A 13 -13.22 12.63 6.33
CA ILE A 13 -12.18 11.72 6.83
C ILE A 13 -12.08 10.46 5.96
N GLY A 14 -13.22 9.86 5.58
CA GLY A 14 -13.27 8.69 4.71
C GLY A 14 -12.67 8.98 3.32
N LEU A 15 -13.06 10.09 2.69
CA LEU A 15 -12.49 10.52 1.41
C LEU A 15 -11.01 10.82 1.51
N GLY A 16 -10.57 11.52 2.56
CA GLY A 16 -9.15 11.79 2.81
C GLY A 16 -8.34 10.50 3.00
N ALA A 17 -8.91 9.51 3.68
CA ALA A 17 -8.28 8.21 3.89
C ALA A 17 -8.14 7.41 2.58
N ILE A 18 -9.19 7.39 1.75
CA ILE A 18 -9.15 6.76 0.41
C ILE A 18 -8.13 7.48 -0.48
N ALA A 19 -8.16 8.81 -0.53
CA ALA A 19 -7.24 9.60 -1.33
C ALA A 19 -5.79 9.38 -0.91
N SER A 20 -5.51 9.41 0.40
CA SER A 20 -4.19 9.09 0.96
C SER A 20 -3.75 7.66 0.62
N SER A 21 -4.69 6.71 0.67
CA SER A 21 -4.42 5.32 0.34
C SER A 21 -4.01 5.15 -1.13
N MET A 22 -4.79 5.74 -2.04
CA MET A 22 -4.54 5.71 -3.48
C MET A 22 -3.24 6.44 -3.85
N LEU A 23 -2.97 7.61 -3.28
CA LEU A 23 -1.73 8.34 -3.51
C LEU A 23 -0.52 7.56 -2.99
N GLY A 24 -0.63 6.97 -1.80
CA GLY A 24 0.42 6.13 -1.22
C GLY A 24 0.71 4.91 -2.11
N ALA A 25 -0.34 4.20 -2.53
CA ALA A 25 -0.22 3.06 -3.43
C ALA A 25 0.36 3.45 -4.80
N LEU A 26 -0.04 4.59 -5.37
CA LEU A 26 0.49 5.08 -6.63
C LEU A 26 1.97 5.44 -6.54
N LEU A 27 2.37 6.15 -5.48
CA LEU A 27 3.76 6.51 -5.23
C LEU A 27 4.63 5.26 -5.04
N LEU A 28 4.17 4.30 -4.25
CA LEU A 28 4.83 3.01 -4.08
C LEU A 28 4.97 2.29 -5.41
N ARG A 29 3.90 2.21 -6.19
CA ARG A 29 3.93 1.58 -7.51
C ARG A 29 4.95 2.25 -8.41
N LEU A 30 4.94 3.58 -8.55
CA LEU A 30 5.87 4.27 -9.43
C LEU A 30 7.33 4.14 -8.97
N THR A 31 7.58 4.22 -7.67
CA THR A 31 8.95 4.28 -7.12
C THR A 31 9.56 2.90 -6.90
N LEU A 32 8.85 1.97 -6.25
CA LEU A 32 9.32 0.61 -6.01
C LEU A 32 9.40 -0.19 -7.32
N THR A 33 8.42 -0.08 -8.22
CA THR A 33 8.49 -0.79 -9.52
C THR A 33 9.73 -0.36 -10.30
N ARG A 34 9.98 0.95 -10.42
CA ARG A 34 11.17 1.47 -11.11
C ARG A 34 12.47 0.99 -10.46
N ARG A 35 12.56 1.04 -9.13
CA ARG A 35 13.79 0.68 -8.40
C ARG A 35 14.03 -0.82 -8.36
N LEU A 36 13.01 -1.63 -8.12
CA LEU A 36 13.10 -3.09 -8.12
C LEU A 36 13.48 -3.57 -9.53
N LYS A 37 12.87 -3.02 -10.59
CA LYS A 37 13.29 -3.28 -11.97
C LYS A 37 14.77 -2.98 -12.22
N LYS A 38 15.30 -1.88 -11.66
CA LYS A 38 16.71 -1.49 -11.79
C LYS A 38 17.68 -2.38 -10.99
N LYS A 39 17.25 -2.96 -9.86
CA LYS A 39 18.09 -3.74 -8.95
C LYS A 39 18.03 -5.25 -9.17
N LEU A 40 16.92 -5.77 -9.71
CA LEU A 40 16.75 -7.20 -9.99
C LEU A 40 17.40 -7.68 -11.31
N LYS A 41 17.88 -6.78 -12.18
CA LYS A 41 18.74 -7.12 -13.34
C LYS A 41 20.09 -6.45 -13.24
N ALA A 42 21.14 -7.24 -13.03
CA ALA A 42 22.52 -6.89 -13.39
C ALA A 42 23.01 -7.68 -14.62
N THR A 43 22.38 -8.81 -14.96
CA THR A 43 22.72 -9.71 -16.07
C THR A 43 21.77 -9.66 -17.27
N GLY A 44 20.63 -8.96 -17.17
CA GLY A 44 19.73 -8.79 -18.31
C GLY A 44 18.52 -9.75 -18.38
N ASP A 45 18.32 -10.68 -17.43
CA ASP A 45 17.19 -11.64 -17.45
C ASP A 45 16.13 -11.44 -16.34
N TYR A 46 14.86 -11.61 -16.70
CA TYR A 46 13.75 -11.61 -15.74
C TYR A 46 13.62 -13.00 -15.13
N TRP A 47 13.09 -13.11 -13.91
CA TRP A 47 12.68 -14.40 -13.36
C TRP A 47 11.78 -15.14 -14.34
N HIS A 48 12.01 -16.45 -14.49
CA HIS A 48 11.47 -17.33 -15.53
C HIS A 48 9.94 -17.53 -15.51
N SER A 49 9.21 -16.73 -14.75
CA SER A 49 7.75 -16.58 -14.83
C SER A 49 7.46 -15.17 -15.36
N GLY A 50 6.92 -15.11 -16.58
CA GLY A 50 6.58 -13.88 -17.27
C GLY A 50 5.84 -12.89 -16.37
N THR A 51 6.30 -11.64 -16.46
CA THR A 51 5.73 -10.45 -15.83
C THR A 51 5.57 -10.53 -14.30
N ILE A 52 6.52 -9.93 -13.57
CA ILE A 52 6.10 -9.17 -12.38
C ILE A 52 5.32 -7.98 -12.93
N ASP A 53 4.08 -8.24 -13.34
CA ASP A 53 3.08 -7.20 -13.39
C ASP A 53 3.03 -6.69 -11.96
N PHE A 54 3.57 -5.49 -11.76
CA PHE A 54 3.28 -4.68 -10.60
C PHE A 54 1.81 -4.26 -10.70
N ASP A 55 0.96 -5.27 -10.67
CA ASP A 55 -0.46 -5.13 -10.65
C ASP A 55 -0.84 -4.53 -9.29
N PHE A 56 -2.06 -4.02 -9.21
CA PHE A 56 -2.53 -3.32 -8.04
C PHE A 56 -2.39 -4.19 -6.77
N ILE A 57 -2.65 -5.49 -6.90
CA ILE A 57 -2.52 -6.48 -5.82
C ILE A 57 -1.07 -6.61 -5.34
N ASN A 58 -0.11 -6.73 -6.25
CA ASN A 58 1.31 -6.82 -5.87
C ASN A 58 1.78 -5.54 -5.20
N THR A 59 1.32 -4.38 -5.68
CA THR A 59 1.60 -3.08 -5.04
C THR A 59 1.09 -3.04 -3.61
N ILE A 60 -0.13 -3.55 -3.35
CA ILE A 60 -0.70 -3.66 -2.01
C ILE A 60 0.15 -4.60 -1.15
N ILE A 61 0.52 -5.78 -1.64
CA ILE A 61 1.37 -6.73 -0.92
C ILE A 61 2.72 -6.08 -0.57
N PHE A 62 3.32 -5.33 -1.49
CA PHE A 62 4.56 -4.60 -1.25
C PHE A 62 4.39 -3.46 -0.25
N ALA A 63 3.27 -2.73 -0.28
CA ALA A 63 2.95 -1.73 0.73
C ALA A 63 2.89 -2.39 2.12
N TRP A 64 2.15 -3.49 2.25
CA TRP A 64 2.03 -4.29 3.47
C TRP A 64 3.37 -4.85 3.95
N ALA A 65 4.20 -5.36 3.05
CA ALA A 65 5.56 -5.83 3.34
C ALA A 65 6.50 -4.70 3.77
N CYS A 66 6.31 -3.49 3.26
CA CYS A 66 7.11 -2.31 3.62
C CYS A 66 6.72 -1.75 5.00
N ALA A 67 5.43 -1.71 5.30
CA ALA A 67 4.91 -1.18 6.57
C ALA A 67 4.98 -2.20 7.72
N THR A 68 4.86 -3.50 7.43
CA THR A 68 4.81 -4.55 8.45
C THR A 68 5.84 -5.65 8.17
N THR A 69 6.61 -6.03 9.21
CA THR A 69 7.60 -7.11 9.12
C THR A 69 6.99 -8.50 9.01
N TRP A 70 5.75 -8.65 9.45
CA TRP A 70 5.06 -9.93 9.49
C TRP A 70 4.76 -10.46 8.09
N VAL A 71 4.38 -9.58 7.18
CA VAL A 71 4.04 -9.94 5.79
C VAL A 71 5.25 -10.50 5.06
N GLN A 72 6.43 -9.95 5.31
CA GLN A 72 7.69 -10.46 4.75
C GLN A 72 8.07 -11.85 5.29
N ARG A 73 7.62 -12.20 6.50
CA ARG A 73 7.89 -13.51 7.12
C ARG A 73 6.92 -14.60 6.66
N LEU A 74 5.86 -14.26 5.92
CA LEU A 74 4.90 -15.24 5.42
C LEU A 74 5.59 -16.19 4.42
N LYS A 75 5.42 -17.51 4.62
CA LYS A 75 5.95 -18.53 3.71
C LYS A 75 5.53 -18.28 2.25
N ARG A 76 4.29 -17.83 2.04
CA ARG A 76 3.77 -17.49 0.70
C ARG A 76 4.51 -16.31 0.06
N PHE A 77 4.87 -15.30 0.86
CA PHE A 77 5.65 -14.15 0.37
C PHE A 77 7.07 -14.58 0.01
N GLN A 78 7.72 -15.38 0.86
CA GLN A 78 9.06 -15.92 0.60
C GLN A 78 9.11 -16.87 -0.60
N LEU A 79 8.01 -17.59 -0.88
CA LEU A 79 7.89 -18.48 -2.03
C LEU A 79 7.74 -17.69 -3.35
N LEU A 80 7.01 -16.58 -3.33
CA LEU A 80 6.81 -15.69 -4.48
C LEU A 80 8.01 -14.75 -4.72
N TYR A 81 8.68 -14.31 -3.66
CA TYR A 81 9.77 -13.35 -3.70
C TYR A 81 10.95 -13.81 -2.80
N PRO A 82 11.67 -14.87 -3.20
CA PRO A 82 12.72 -15.46 -2.37
C PRO A 82 13.85 -14.45 -2.11
N GLY A 83 14.18 -14.24 -0.84
CA GLY A 83 15.26 -13.34 -0.41
C GLY A 83 14.98 -11.84 -0.57
N LEU A 84 13.76 -11.44 -0.96
CA LEU A 84 13.41 -10.04 -1.17
C LEU A 84 12.99 -9.37 0.14
N ASP A 85 13.87 -8.53 0.69
CA ASP A 85 13.54 -7.65 1.81
C ASP A 85 13.12 -6.25 1.31
N VAL A 86 11.83 -6.12 1.01
CA VAL A 86 11.16 -4.88 0.59
C VAL A 86 11.38 -3.72 1.58
N ARG A 87 11.34 -3.98 2.89
CA ARG A 87 11.44 -2.93 3.93
C ARG A 87 12.86 -2.36 4.02
N SER A 88 13.90 -3.17 3.89
CA SER A 88 15.27 -2.65 3.81
C SER A 88 15.54 -2.00 2.45
N PHE A 89 14.90 -2.46 1.38
CA PHE A 89 14.98 -1.85 0.07
C PHE A 89 14.30 -0.47 -0.03
N ALA A 90 13.21 -0.28 0.73
CA ALA A 90 12.39 0.92 0.69
C ALA A 90 13.08 2.14 1.32
N LYS A 91 13.00 3.29 0.64
CA LYS A 91 13.44 4.59 1.19
C LYS A 91 12.46 5.10 2.24
N TRP A 92 12.88 6.09 3.03
CA TRP A 92 12.06 6.67 4.09
C TRP A 92 10.70 7.18 3.57
N TYR A 93 10.66 7.87 2.43
CA TYR A 93 9.42 8.37 1.85
C TYR A 93 8.52 7.24 1.32
N GLU A 94 9.09 6.13 0.83
CA GLU A 94 8.33 4.95 0.41
C GLU A 94 7.73 4.26 1.63
N LYS A 95 8.44 4.23 2.77
CA LYS A 95 7.88 3.74 4.03
C LYS A 95 6.70 4.59 4.50
N VAL A 96 6.83 5.92 4.44
CA VAL A 96 5.72 6.84 4.76
C VAL A 96 4.54 6.62 3.82
N ALA A 97 4.77 6.50 2.52
CA ALA A 97 3.73 6.19 1.54
C ALA A 97 3.07 4.82 1.79
N ALA A 98 3.83 3.81 2.23
CA ALA A 98 3.30 2.50 2.61
C ALA A 98 2.40 2.56 3.85
N TYR A 99 2.80 3.33 4.86
CA TYR A 99 1.95 3.58 6.02
C TYR A 99 0.68 4.34 5.63
N GLY A 100 0.78 5.39 4.81
CA GLY A 100 -0.38 6.11 4.29
C GLY A 100 -1.33 5.22 3.47
N ALA A 101 -0.77 4.36 2.62
CA ALA A 101 -1.51 3.38 1.84
C ALA A 101 -2.38 2.46 2.73
N ILE A 102 -1.76 1.88 3.76
CA ILE A 102 -2.40 0.89 4.64
C ILE A 102 -3.32 1.54 5.65
N TYR A 103 -2.85 2.55 6.39
CA TYR A 103 -3.68 3.21 7.38
C TYR A 103 -4.84 3.95 6.73
N GLY A 104 -4.66 4.55 5.55
CA GLY A 104 -5.76 5.13 4.77
C GLY A 104 -6.81 4.07 4.41
N LEU A 105 -6.37 2.88 3.99
CA LEU A 105 -7.29 1.77 3.72
C LEU A 105 -8.02 1.29 4.98
N MET A 106 -7.30 1.13 6.10
CA MET A 106 -7.90 0.72 7.38
C MET A 106 -8.91 1.74 7.90
N VAL A 107 -8.60 3.04 7.81
CA VAL A 107 -9.50 4.12 8.21
C VAL A 107 -10.75 4.14 7.33
N ALA A 108 -10.61 3.97 6.02
CA ALA A 108 -11.77 3.86 5.12
C ALA A 108 -12.68 2.66 5.49
N PHE A 109 -12.09 1.50 5.79
CA PHE A 109 -12.83 0.32 6.25
C PHE A 109 -13.54 0.55 7.60
N LEU A 110 -12.89 1.23 8.54
CA LEU A 110 -13.45 1.53 9.85
C LEU A 110 -14.57 2.56 9.79
N ILE A 111 -14.55 3.48 8.82
CA ILE A 111 -15.57 4.51 8.63
C ILE A 111 -16.80 3.98 7.87
N ALA A 112 -16.63 2.99 6.98
CA ALA A 112 -17.73 2.38 6.24
C ALA A 112 -18.96 1.98 7.09
N PRO A 113 -18.82 1.29 8.26
CA PRO A 113 -19.97 0.97 9.10
C PRO A 113 -20.63 2.20 9.74
N PHE A 114 -19.91 3.32 9.92
CA PHE A 114 -20.52 4.56 10.45
C PHE A 114 -21.49 5.18 9.44
N PHE A 115 -21.25 5.03 8.14
CA PHE A 115 -22.22 5.45 7.12
C PHE A 115 -23.47 4.60 7.07
N TYR A 116 -23.37 3.33 7.47
CA TYR A 116 -24.51 2.42 7.55
C TYR A 116 -25.29 2.59 8.86
N LEU A 117 -24.61 2.91 9.96
CA LEU A 117 -25.20 3.10 11.29
C LEU A 117 -25.77 4.49 11.52
N PHE A 118 -25.17 5.51 10.90
CA PHE A 118 -25.66 6.88 10.89
C PHE A 118 -26.21 7.17 9.49
N GLU A 119 -27.33 6.52 9.15
CA GLU A 119 -28.15 6.98 8.02
C GLU A 119 -28.49 8.47 8.23
N PRO A 120 -28.49 9.29 7.15
CA PRO A 120 -28.91 10.68 7.24
C PRO A 120 -30.35 10.85 7.71
#